data_AF-S3K1S1-F1
#
_entry.id   AF-S3K1S1-F1
#
_cell.length_a   1.000
_cell.length_b   1.000
_cell.length_c   1.000
_cell.angle_alpha   90.00
_cell.angle_beta   90.00
_cell.angle_gamma   90.00
#
_symmetry.space_group_name_H-M   'P 1'
#
loop_
_entity.id
_entity.type
_entity.pdbx_description
1 polymer ?
#
loop_
_entity_poly.entity_id
_entity_poly.type
_entity_poly.pdbx_seq_one_letter_code
_entity_poly.pdbx_strand_id
1 'polypeptide(L)'
;MKRAFAVFMILSATSALFAKEVTVAIGAGKNWKAKMDPQCAVWLEDADGNYVRTLYITQRSSKRNWIFGPKEGRPESLPVWYHAANYGSVKNAPISTEVDAVTSATPKSGIVFTAQIGDAEYVIKAEFNTSFDYNDFYTKKNSGVNGQPSVVYEAKIPAGEASNGEITLSLAGTGSENGADGKIYEDVSKLTTAKNIVEKITVTQK
;
A
#
# COMPACT_ATOMS: atom_id res chain seq x y z
N MET A 1 -21.39 33.90 -53.24
CA MET A 1 -21.43 32.60 -52.54
C MET A 1 -20.30 32.56 -51.51
N LYS A 2 -20.58 32.86 -50.24
CA LYS A 2 -19.61 32.71 -49.13
C LYS A 2 -20.18 31.66 -48.19
N ARG A 3 -19.54 30.49 -48.12
CA ARG A 3 -19.94 29.38 -47.24
C ARG A 3 -19.36 29.66 -45.86
N ALA A 4 -20.23 29.82 -44.86
CA ALA A 4 -19.86 29.85 -43.46
C ALA A 4 -19.53 28.42 -43.01
N PHE A 5 -18.30 28.18 -42.53
CA PHE A 5 -17.96 26.98 -41.80
C PHE A 5 -18.20 27.25 -40.31
N ALA A 6 -19.24 26.62 -39.75
CA ALA A 6 -19.46 26.59 -38.31
C ALA A 6 -18.50 25.58 -37.69
N VAL A 7 -17.60 26.04 -36.82
CA VAL A 7 -16.77 25.18 -35.98
C VAL A 7 -17.62 24.76 -34.78
N PHE A 8 -17.98 23.48 -34.74
CA PHE A 8 -18.61 22.87 -33.56
C PHE A 8 -17.53 22.66 -32.51
N MET A 9 -17.45 23.58 -31.54
CA MET A 9 -16.59 23.42 -30.38
C MET A 9 -17.27 22.40 -29.45
N ILE A 10 -16.81 21.15 -29.49
CA ILE A 10 -17.24 20.12 -28.53
C ILE A 10 -16.62 20.52 -27.19
N LEU A 11 -17.43 21.15 -26.34
CA LEU A 11 -17.09 21.37 -24.95
C LEU A 11 -17.07 20.00 -24.27
N SER A 12 -15.88 19.41 -24.15
CA SER A 12 -15.65 18.30 -23.24
C SER A 12 -15.93 18.81 -21.84
N ALA A 13 -17.14 18.53 -21.33
CA ALA A 13 -17.44 18.68 -19.92
C ALA A 13 -16.58 17.64 -19.19
N THR A 14 -15.41 18.06 -18.74
CA THR A 14 -14.69 17.37 -17.68
C THR A 14 -15.64 17.35 -16.49
N SER A 15 -16.30 16.22 -16.25
CA SER A 15 -16.88 15.93 -14.96
C SER A 15 -15.76 16.13 -13.96
N ALA A 16 -15.89 17.15 -13.11
CA ALA A 16 -15.10 17.21 -11.90
C ALA A 16 -15.46 15.93 -11.13
N LEU A 17 -14.61 14.91 -11.26
CA LEU A 17 -14.70 13.73 -10.41
C LEU A 17 -14.61 14.28 -8.99
N PHE A 18 -15.69 14.12 -8.24
CA PHE A 18 -15.67 14.39 -6.82
C PHE A 18 -14.56 13.50 -6.24
N ALA A 19 -13.52 14.17 -5.76
CA ALA A 19 -12.43 13.52 -5.06
C ALA A 19 -12.83 13.52 -3.59
N LYS A 20 -12.87 12.32 -3.01
CA LYS A 20 -13.17 12.06 -1.62
C LYS A 20 -11.88 12.02 -0.83
N GLU A 21 -11.83 12.74 0.28
CA GLU A 21 -10.72 12.65 1.20
C GLU A 21 -10.87 11.42 2.09
N VAL A 22 -9.85 10.59 2.15
CA VAL A 22 -9.74 9.52 3.14
C VAL A 22 -8.54 9.75 4.03
N THR A 23 -8.72 9.51 5.33
CA THR A 23 -7.62 9.36 6.29
C THR A 23 -7.35 7.89 6.49
N VAL A 24 -6.10 7.47 6.29
CA VAL A 24 -5.63 6.13 6.63
C VAL A 24 -4.78 6.22 7.90
N ALA A 25 -5.14 5.43 8.91
CA ALA A 25 -4.39 5.30 10.16
C ALA A 25 -3.91 3.87 10.36
N ILE A 26 -2.60 3.69 10.59
CA ILE A 26 -1.92 2.42 10.82
C ILE A 26 -1.38 2.47 12.26
N GLY A 27 -1.98 1.69 13.16
CA GLY A 27 -1.53 1.54 14.53
C GLY A 27 -0.33 0.60 14.64
N ALA A 28 0.75 1.08 15.29
CA ALA A 28 1.94 0.28 15.55
C ALA A 28 1.64 -0.93 16.45
N GLY A 29 1.90 -2.14 15.96
CA GLY A 29 1.76 -3.37 16.74
C GLY A 29 2.96 -3.66 17.63
N LYS A 30 2.87 -4.76 18.39
CA LYS A 30 3.91 -5.21 19.34
C LYS A 30 5.29 -5.40 18.69
N ASN A 31 5.32 -5.72 17.40
CA ASN A 31 6.55 -5.94 16.65
C ASN A 31 6.93 -4.76 15.73
N TRP A 32 6.23 -3.63 15.82
CA TRP A 32 6.59 -2.41 15.12
C TRP A 32 7.99 -1.94 15.51
N LYS A 33 8.90 -1.87 14.55
CA LYS A 33 10.30 -1.47 14.76
C LYS A 33 11.06 -2.33 15.79
N ALA A 34 10.60 -3.56 16.06
CA ALA A 34 11.25 -4.45 17.02
C ALA A 34 12.63 -4.94 16.53
N LYS A 35 12.86 -4.97 15.22
CA LYS A 35 14.12 -5.38 14.59
C LYS A 35 14.67 -4.29 13.67
N MET A 36 13.85 -3.87 12.71
CA MET A 36 14.15 -2.83 11.72
C MET A 36 12.89 -1.99 11.49
N ASP A 37 13.05 -0.83 10.87
CA ASP A 37 11.89 -0.08 10.39
C ASP A 37 11.08 -0.92 9.38
N PRO A 38 9.76 -1.07 9.60
CA PRO A 38 8.92 -1.81 8.67
C PRO A 38 8.87 -1.13 7.31
N GLN A 39 8.96 -1.94 6.27
CA GLN A 39 8.57 -1.56 4.92
C GLN A 39 7.05 -1.59 4.82
N CYS A 40 6.46 -0.61 4.13
CA CYS A 40 5.02 -0.52 3.97
C CYS A 40 4.66 0.06 2.60
N ALA A 41 3.62 -0.49 1.98
CA ALA A 41 2.90 0.15 0.88
C ALA A 41 1.39 0.07 1.13
N VAL A 42 0.67 1.12 0.74
CA VAL A 42 -0.79 1.18 0.73
C VAL A 42 -1.23 1.60 -0.67
N TRP A 43 -2.14 0.86 -1.28
CA TRP A 43 -2.63 1.12 -2.64
C TRP A 43 -4.11 0.80 -2.78
N LEU A 44 -4.67 1.26 -3.91
CA LEU A 44 -6.02 0.94 -4.34
C LEU A 44 -6.00 -0.01 -5.51
N GLU A 45 -6.92 -0.96 -5.49
CA GLU A 45 -7.39 -1.72 -6.64
C GLU A 45 -8.86 -1.41 -6.89
N ASP A 46 -9.33 -1.61 -8.12
CA ASP A 46 -10.76 -1.59 -8.44
C ASP A 46 -11.43 -2.91 -8.02
N ALA A 47 -12.74 -3.02 -8.25
CA ALA A 47 -13.52 -4.21 -7.89
C ALA A 47 -13.09 -5.48 -8.64
N ASP A 48 -12.42 -5.35 -9.79
CA ASP A 48 -11.91 -6.44 -10.60
C ASP A 48 -10.46 -6.84 -10.22
N GLY A 49 -9.87 -6.15 -9.24
CA GLY A 49 -8.50 -6.39 -8.76
C GLY A 49 -7.42 -5.71 -9.61
N ASN A 50 -7.79 -4.78 -10.50
CA ASN A 50 -6.81 -4.01 -11.25
C ASN A 50 -6.22 -2.91 -10.38
N TYR A 51 -4.89 -2.75 -10.42
CA TYR A 51 -4.21 -1.67 -9.73
C TYR A 51 -4.68 -0.30 -10.23
N VAL A 52 -5.09 0.56 -9.29
CA VAL A 52 -5.51 1.93 -9.57
C VAL A 52 -4.35 2.89 -9.30
N ARG A 53 -3.85 2.94 -8.05
CA ARG A 53 -2.71 3.77 -7.65
C ARG A 53 -2.19 3.45 -6.26
N THR A 54 -0.95 3.86 -6.00
CA THR A 54 -0.35 3.85 -4.66
C THR A 54 -0.74 5.11 -3.89
N LEU A 55 -1.19 4.93 -2.65
CA LEU A 55 -1.53 6.01 -1.72
C LEU A 55 -0.34 6.36 -0.82
N TYR A 56 0.40 5.34 -0.38
CA TYR A 56 1.54 5.51 0.51
C TYR A 56 2.58 4.44 0.22
N ILE A 57 3.86 4.80 0.31
CA ILE A 57 4.96 3.84 0.32
C ILE A 57 6.14 4.39 1.13
N THR A 58 6.78 3.52 1.92
CA THR A 58 7.98 3.91 2.64
C THR A 58 9.14 4.20 1.68
N GLN A 59 9.91 5.24 1.99
CA GLN A 59 10.94 5.79 1.10
C GLN A 59 11.97 4.74 0.64
N ARG A 60 12.34 3.79 1.52
CA ARG A 60 13.31 2.73 1.21
C ARG A 60 12.79 1.77 0.15
N SER A 61 11.51 1.40 0.23
CA SER A 61 10.84 0.55 -0.76
C SER A 61 10.66 1.29 -2.08
N SER A 62 10.34 2.58 -2.02
CA SER A 62 10.19 3.44 -3.20
C SER A 62 11.51 3.70 -3.95
N LYS A 63 12.62 3.95 -3.25
CA LYS A 63 13.88 4.31 -3.94
C LYS A 63 14.65 3.12 -4.51
N ARG A 64 14.25 1.87 -4.20
CA ARG A 64 15.05 0.64 -4.41
C ARG A 64 16.50 0.74 -3.90
N ASN A 65 16.81 1.74 -3.07
CA ASN A 65 18.17 2.09 -2.72
C ASN A 65 18.57 1.37 -1.42
N TRP A 66 18.96 0.11 -1.59
CA TRP A 66 19.54 -0.69 -0.51
C TRP A 66 21.06 -0.59 -0.66
N ILE A 67 21.74 0.04 0.31
CA ILE A 67 23.21 0.24 0.32
C ILE A 67 23.98 -1.07 0.06
N PHE A 68 23.38 -2.22 0.40
CA PHE A 68 23.90 -3.57 0.16
C PHE A 68 22.86 -4.49 -0.54
N GLY A 69 22.02 -3.97 -1.44
CA GLY A 69 21.03 -4.78 -2.17
C GLY A 69 21.26 -4.82 -3.69
N PRO A 70 20.61 -5.78 -4.39
CA PRO A 70 20.70 -5.88 -5.85
C PRO A 70 20.20 -4.61 -6.54
N LYS A 71 20.74 -4.32 -7.73
CA LYS A 71 20.29 -3.17 -8.55
C LYS A 71 18.82 -3.29 -8.96
N GLU A 72 18.28 -4.51 -9.06
CA GLU A 72 16.86 -4.73 -9.33
C GLU A 72 15.95 -4.31 -8.17
N GLY A 73 16.51 -4.08 -6.97
CA GLY A 73 15.78 -3.84 -5.73
C GLY A 73 15.64 -5.13 -4.92
N ARG A 74 14.66 -5.15 -4.02
CA ARG A 74 14.32 -6.31 -3.18
C ARG A 74 12.85 -6.66 -3.41
N PRO A 75 12.49 -7.36 -4.50
CA PRO A 75 11.09 -7.68 -4.79
C PRO A 75 10.42 -8.45 -3.65
N GLU A 76 11.20 -9.19 -2.85
CA GLU A 76 10.74 -9.89 -1.66
C GLU A 76 10.31 -8.95 -0.51
N SER A 77 10.61 -7.64 -0.57
CA SER A 77 10.26 -6.71 0.50
C SER A 77 8.76 -6.41 0.55
N LEU A 78 8.12 -6.23 -0.61
CA LEU A 78 6.68 -5.92 -0.73
C LEU A 78 6.15 -6.55 -2.04
N PRO A 79 6.22 -7.89 -2.16
CA PRO A 79 5.97 -8.59 -3.42
C PRO A 79 4.59 -8.33 -4.00
N VAL A 80 3.54 -8.35 -3.18
CA VAL A 80 2.17 -8.17 -3.68
C VAL A 80 2.02 -6.79 -4.31
N TRP A 81 2.51 -5.75 -3.63
CA TRP A 81 2.50 -4.41 -4.17
C TRP A 81 3.39 -4.23 -5.41
N TYR A 82 4.61 -4.76 -5.44
CA TYR A 82 5.51 -4.61 -6.60
C TYR A 82 4.90 -5.18 -7.88
N HIS A 83 4.26 -6.35 -7.77
CA HIS A 83 3.58 -7.01 -8.88
C HIS A 83 2.30 -6.26 -9.27
N ALA A 84 1.46 -5.86 -8.31
CA ALA A 84 0.24 -5.10 -8.58
C ALA A 84 0.54 -3.76 -9.27
N ALA A 85 1.52 -3.01 -8.76
CA ALA A 85 1.91 -1.72 -9.31
C ALA A 85 2.65 -1.84 -10.65
N ASN A 86 3.02 -3.05 -11.11
CA ASN A 86 3.88 -3.27 -12.27
C ASN A 86 5.12 -2.33 -12.21
N TYR A 87 5.84 -2.36 -11.09
CA TYR A 87 6.73 -1.29 -10.62
C TYR A 87 7.92 -0.94 -11.55
N GLY A 88 8.12 -1.64 -12.67
CA GLY A 88 8.96 -1.19 -13.78
C GLY A 88 8.41 0.03 -14.55
N SER A 89 7.11 0.32 -14.41
CA SER A 89 6.38 1.34 -15.18
C SER A 89 5.96 2.57 -14.36
N VAL A 90 6.12 2.54 -13.03
CA VAL A 90 5.54 3.54 -12.12
C VAL A 90 6.48 4.73 -11.95
N LYS A 91 6.39 5.70 -12.86
CA LYS A 91 7.14 6.97 -12.77
C LYS A 91 6.57 7.98 -11.75
N ASN A 92 5.36 7.76 -11.23
CA ASN A 92 4.59 8.80 -10.53
C ASN A 92 3.98 8.36 -9.16
N ALA A 93 4.43 7.26 -8.55
CA ALA A 93 3.95 6.94 -7.19
C ALA A 93 4.39 8.07 -6.23
N PRO A 94 3.51 8.55 -5.33
CA PRO A 94 3.91 9.53 -4.32
C PRO A 94 5.02 8.91 -3.47
N ILE A 95 6.25 9.36 -3.71
CA ILE A 95 7.41 8.99 -2.92
C ILE A 95 7.29 9.79 -1.63
N SER A 96 7.32 9.11 -0.49
CA SER A 96 7.50 9.76 0.81
C SER A 96 8.89 10.43 0.84
N THR A 97 8.97 11.63 0.26
CA THR A 97 9.98 12.62 0.59
C THR A 97 9.36 13.74 1.41
N GLU A 98 8.10 14.10 1.14
CA GLU A 98 7.34 15.10 1.90
C GLU A 98 5.86 14.70 1.87
N VAL A 99 5.37 14.10 2.96
CA VAL A 99 3.94 14.02 3.23
C VAL A 99 3.56 15.43 3.66
N ASP A 100 2.78 16.13 2.84
CA ASP A 100 2.36 17.50 3.11
C ASP A 100 1.74 17.57 4.52
N ALA A 101 2.34 18.40 5.36
CA ALA A 101 2.43 18.14 6.79
C ALA A 101 1.20 18.58 7.59
N VAL A 102 0.42 17.64 8.14
CA VAL A 102 -0.47 17.80 9.32
C VAL A 102 -0.78 16.38 9.83
N THR A 103 -0.49 15.87 11.03
CA THR A 103 0.02 16.34 12.34
C THR A 103 0.65 15.14 13.09
N SER A 104 1.59 15.44 13.99
CA SER A 104 2.14 14.67 15.13
C SER A 104 1.51 13.28 15.44
N ALA A 105 2.26 12.22 15.73
CA ALA A 105 3.34 12.19 16.71
C ALA A 105 4.26 10.96 16.55
N THR A 106 5.47 11.09 17.08
CA THR A 106 6.41 10.08 17.60
C THR A 106 6.73 8.88 16.71
N PRO A 107 8.02 8.59 16.43
CA PRO A 107 8.47 7.37 15.75
C PRO A 107 7.98 6.02 16.35
N LYS A 108 7.31 6.04 17.50
CA LYS A 108 6.73 4.92 18.26
C LYS A 108 5.24 4.64 17.98
N SER A 109 4.48 5.51 17.28
CA SER A 109 2.99 5.47 17.29
C SER A 109 2.28 5.03 15.99
N GLY A 110 3.00 4.63 14.94
CA GLY A 110 2.40 4.16 13.68
C GLY A 110 2.48 5.20 12.55
N ILE A 111 1.52 5.17 11.60
CA ILE A 111 1.48 6.04 10.42
C ILE A 111 0.05 6.60 10.26
N VAL A 112 -0.09 7.89 10.00
CA VAL A 112 -1.36 8.51 9.60
C VAL A 112 -1.11 9.38 8.37
N PHE A 113 -1.96 9.26 7.35
CA PHE A 113 -1.90 10.10 6.16
C PHE A 113 -3.29 10.31 5.56
N THR A 114 -3.47 11.38 4.80
CA THR A 114 -4.67 11.62 3.99
C THR A 114 -4.40 11.39 2.52
N ALA A 115 -5.43 10.99 1.77
CA ALA A 115 -5.37 10.83 0.34
C ALA A 115 -6.71 11.18 -0.32
N GLN A 116 -6.64 11.75 -1.52
CA GLN A 116 -7.80 11.98 -2.36
C GLN A 116 -8.05 10.75 -3.25
N ILE A 117 -9.25 10.17 -3.19
CA ILE A 117 -9.67 8.99 -3.98
C ILE A 117 -10.93 9.34 -4.78
N GLY A 118 -11.27 8.55 -5.82
CA GLY A 118 -12.52 8.77 -6.55
C GLY A 118 -13.75 8.28 -5.78
N ASP A 119 -14.92 8.40 -6.40
CA ASP A 119 -16.21 7.95 -5.83
C ASP A 119 -16.58 6.50 -6.18
N ALA A 120 -15.71 5.79 -6.91
CA ALA A 120 -15.93 4.39 -7.26
C ALA A 120 -15.75 3.46 -6.05
N GLU A 121 -16.20 2.21 -6.20
CA GLU A 121 -15.83 1.15 -5.26
C GLU A 121 -14.34 0.81 -5.44
N TYR A 122 -13.63 0.66 -4.32
CA TYR A 122 -12.23 0.28 -4.32
C TYR A 122 -11.96 -0.85 -3.32
N VAL A 123 -10.91 -1.62 -3.57
CA VAL A 123 -10.24 -2.43 -2.54
C VAL A 123 -8.99 -1.68 -2.12
N ILE A 124 -8.92 -1.26 -0.86
CA ILE A 124 -7.68 -0.74 -0.29
C ILE A 124 -6.87 -1.91 0.24
N LYS A 125 -5.59 -1.95 -0.11
CA LYS A 125 -4.64 -2.94 0.38
C LYS A 125 -3.46 -2.26 1.06
N ALA A 126 -2.95 -2.90 2.09
CA ALA A 126 -1.76 -2.47 2.81
C ALA A 126 -0.84 -3.67 3.06
N GLU A 127 0.40 -3.58 2.60
CA GLU A 127 1.40 -4.62 2.75
C GLU A 127 2.52 -4.16 3.68
N PHE A 128 2.93 -5.01 4.62
CA PHE A 128 3.99 -4.74 5.58
C PHE A 128 5.02 -5.85 5.59
N ASN A 129 6.28 -5.47 5.76
CA ASN A 129 7.37 -6.41 5.94
C ASN A 129 8.45 -5.81 6.85
N THR A 130 9.23 -6.65 7.51
CA THR A 130 10.38 -6.22 8.32
C THR A 130 11.54 -7.14 8.06
N SER A 131 12.71 -6.58 7.77
CA SER A 131 13.90 -7.40 7.56
C SER A 131 14.40 -8.04 8.85
N PHE A 132 15.01 -9.23 8.72
CA PHE A 132 15.55 -10.06 9.79
C PHE A 132 14.52 -10.60 10.80
N ASP A 133 13.26 -10.73 10.38
CA ASP A 133 12.14 -11.23 11.17
C ASP A 133 12.06 -12.76 11.16
N TYR A 134 13.14 -13.42 11.60
CA TYR A 134 13.24 -14.88 11.61
C TYR A 134 12.38 -15.55 12.70
N ASN A 135 11.93 -16.78 12.44
CA ASN A 135 11.32 -17.68 13.41
C ASN A 135 11.72 -19.15 13.15
N ASP A 136 11.07 -20.11 13.81
CA ASP A 136 11.39 -21.54 13.69
C ASP A 136 11.13 -22.12 12.29
N PHE A 137 10.23 -21.51 11.51
CA PHE A 137 9.92 -21.91 10.13
C PHE A 137 10.74 -21.12 9.10
N TYR A 138 10.93 -19.83 9.35
CA TYR A 138 11.63 -18.88 8.49
C TYR A 138 12.95 -18.49 9.13
N THR A 139 13.99 -19.29 8.86
CA THR A 139 15.33 -19.16 9.42
C THR A 139 16.26 -18.40 8.48
N LYS A 140 17.39 -17.92 9.01
CA LYS A 140 18.49 -17.35 8.19
C LYS A 140 18.96 -18.26 7.06
N LYS A 141 18.77 -19.58 7.17
CA LYS A 141 19.24 -20.56 6.19
C LYS A 141 18.28 -20.75 5.02
N ASN A 142 16.98 -20.52 5.21
CA ASN A 142 15.96 -20.84 4.21
C ASN A 142 15.15 -19.64 3.72
N SER A 143 15.13 -18.50 4.43
CA SER A 143 14.20 -17.39 4.12
C SER A 143 14.85 -16.03 3.91
N GLY A 144 16.11 -16.04 3.49
CA GLY A 144 16.82 -14.83 3.05
C GLY A 144 16.96 -13.75 4.12
N VAL A 145 16.97 -12.49 3.70
CA VAL A 145 17.18 -11.34 4.59
C VAL A 145 15.92 -10.96 5.36
N ASN A 146 14.73 -11.23 4.81
CA ASN A 146 13.49 -10.81 5.47
C ASN A 146 13.14 -11.68 6.67
N GLY A 147 13.42 -12.99 6.63
CA GLY A 147 12.88 -13.89 7.63
C GLY A 147 11.48 -14.29 7.21
N GLN A 148 10.47 -13.92 7.98
CA GLN A 148 9.07 -14.13 7.61
C GLN A 148 8.68 -13.34 6.34
N PRO A 149 7.74 -13.86 5.54
CA PRO A 149 7.18 -13.15 4.39
C PRO A 149 6.34 -11.93 4.83
N SER A 150 6.05 -11.04 3.87
CA SER A 150 5.21 -9.86 4.09
C SER A 150 3.78 -10.25 4.48
N VAL A 151 3.08 -9.40 5.22
CA VAL A 151 1.65 -9.54 5.53
C VAL A 151 0.84 -8.52 4.75
N VAL A 152 -0.30 -8.95 4.23
CA VAL A 152 -1.22 -8.10 3.44
C VAL A 152 -2.55 -7.99 4.17
N TYR A 153 -3.02 -6.76 4.31
CA TYR A 153 -4.32 -6.43 4.85
C TYR A 153 -5.18 -5.79 3.75
N GLU A 154 -6.48 -6.02 3.76
CA GLU A 154 -7.39 -5.41 2.79
C GLU A 154 -8.75 -5.04 3.38
N ALA A 155 -9.44 -4.11 2.73
CA ALA A 155 -10.83 -3.78 2.97
C ALA A 155 -11.49 -3.24 1.70
N LYS A 156 -12.80 -3.37 1.62
CA LYS A 156 -13.61 -2.70 0.61
C LYS A 156 -13.97 -1.29 1.05
N ILE A 157 -13.81 -0.35 0.15
CA ILE A 157 -14.28 1.03 0.25
C ILE A 157 -15.50 1.14 -0.68
N PRO A 158 -16.72 1.26 -0.14
CA PRO A 158 -17.92 1.32 -0.97
C PRO A 158 -17.94 2.62 -1.78
N ALA A 159 -18.58 2.54 -2.95
CA ALA A 159 -18.87 3.70 -3.79
C ALA A 159 -19.84 4.67 -3.09
N GLY A 160 -19.76 5.95 -3.46
CA GLY A 160 -20.68 6.99 -2.99
C GLY A 160 -20.26 7.67 -1.67
N GLU A 161 -21.26 8.33 -1.05
CA GLU A 161 -21.04 9.26 0.05
C GLU A 161 -20.34 8.61 1.26
N ALA A 162 -19.60 9.44 2.00
CA ALA A 162 -18.88 9.02 3.18
C ALA A 162 -19.85 8.36 4.18
N SER A 163 -19.72 7.05 4.39
CA SER A 163 -20.35 6.45 5.56
C SER A 163 -19.61 6.98 6.79
N ASN A 164 -20.30 7.48 7.81
CA ASN A 164 -19.70 7.90 9.09
C ASN A 164 -18.98 6.76 9.85
N GLY A 165 -18.82 5.58 9.24
CA GLY A 165 -18.17 4.40 9.79
C GLY A 165 -16.67 4.37 9.49
N GLU A 166 -15.93 3.89 10.48
CA GLU A 166 -14.53 3.51 10.31
C GLU A 166 -14.44 2.16 9.57
N ILE A 167 -13.71 2.13 8.46
CA ILE A 167 -13.43 0.88 7.72
C ILE A 167 -12.14 0.29 8.28
N THR A 168 -12.18 -0.93 8.81
CA THR A 168 -10.98 -1.63 9.32
C THR A 168 -10.49 -2.65 8.30
N LEU A 169 -9.20 -2.63 7.97
CA LEU A 169 -8.61 -3.66 7.11
C LEU A 169 -8.36 -4.94 7.91
N SER A 170 -8.65 -6.07 7.28
CA SER A 170 -8.44 -7.40 7.85
C SER A 170 -7.24 -8.08 7.20
N LEU A 171 -6.57 -8.96 7.93
CA LEU A 171 -5.44 -9.75 7.40
C LEU A 171 -5.97 -10.65 6.26
N ALA A 172 -5.51 -10.38 5.05
CA ALA A 172 -5.84 -11.14 3.84
C ALA A 172 -4.92 -12.35 3.64
N GLY A 173 -3.66 -12.23 4.07
CA GLY A 173 -2.69 -13.30 3.95
C GLY A 173 -1.25 -12.80 3.92
N THR A 174 -0.40 -13.56 3.24
CA THR A 174 1.03 -13.29 3.13
C THR A 174 1.49 -13.23 1.67
N GLY A 175 2.53 -12.45 1.39
CA GLY A 175 3.16 -12.39 0.06
C GLY A 175 4.15 -13.53 -0.18
N SER A 176 4.67 -13.60 -1.41
CA SER A 176 5.73 -14.55 -1.78
C SER A 176 7.01 -14.31 -0.98
N GLU A 177 7.51 -15.33 -0.28
CA GLU A 177 8.71 -15.26 0.58
C GLU A 177 9.95 -14.73 -0.15
N ASN A 178 10.12 -15.10 -1.42
CA ASN A 178 11.24 -14.69 -2.27
C ASN A 178 10.85 -13.66 -3.33
N GLY A 179 9.60 -13.17 -3.30
CA GLY A 179 9.05 -12.22 -4.27
C GLY A 179 8.82 -12.74 -5.68
N ALA A 180 8.71 -14.06 -5.86
CA ALA A 180 8.50 -14.68 -7.17
C ALA A 180 7.17 -14.28 -7.85
N ASP A 181 6.13 -13.97 -7.07
CA ASP A 181 4.83 -13.52 -7.59
C ASP A 181 4.13 -12.53 -6.67
N GLY A 182 3.03 -11.96 -7.18
CA GLY A 182 2.17 -11.01 -6.48
C GLY A 182 0.95 -11.63 -5.82
N LYS A 183 0.94 -12.96 -5.58
CA LYS A 183 -0.21 -13.64 -4.99
C LYS A 183 -0.28 -13.39 -3.48
N ILE A 184 -1.50 -13.41 -2.96
CA ILE A 184 -1.77 -13.42 -1.52
C ILE A 184 -2.05 -14.87 -1.12
N TYR A 185 -1.25 -15.40 -0.20
CA TYR A 185 -1.40 -16.74 0.35
C TYR A 185 -2.13 -16.67 1.70
N GLU A 186 -3.26 -17.35 1.81
CA GLU A 186 -4.10 -17.29 3.02
C GLU A 186 -3.50 -18.02 4.23
N ASP A 187 -2.62 -19.01 4.00
CA ASP A 187 -1.97 -19.74 5.10
C ASP A 187 -0.94 -18.88 5.83
N VAL A 188 -1.38 -18.32 6.96
CA VAL A 188 -0.56 -17.52 7.87
C VAL A 188 -0.14 -18.30 9.12
N SER A 189 -0.33 -19.62 9.15
CA SER A 189 -0.09 -20.46 10.35
C SER A 189 1.35 -20.41 10.85
N LYS A 190 2.32 -20.23 9.95
CA LYS A 190 3.75 -20.14 10.25
C LYS A 190 4.21 -18.73 10.62
N LEU A 191 3.34 -17.73 10.53
CA LEU A 191 3.66 -16.35 10.91
C LEU A 191 3.52 -16.16 12.42
N THR A 192 4.56 -15.58 13.02
CA THR A 192 4.66 -15.26 14.44
C THR A 192 4.64 -13.75 14.65
N THR A 193 5.75 -13.06 14.38
CA THR A 193 5.93 -11.63 14.64
C THR A 193 5.48 -10.75 13.48
N ALA A 194 5.46 -11.27 12.24
CA ALA A 194 5.04 -10.53 11.05
C ALA A 194 3.59 -10.01 11.17
N LYS A 195 2.66 -10.85 11.65
CA LYS A 195 1.24 -10.48 11.88
C LYS A 195 1.02 -9.48 13.03
N ASN A 196 2.05 -9.23 13.83
CA ASN A 196 2.02 -8.31 14.97
C ASN A 196 2.80 -7.01 14.69
N ILE A 197 3.28 -6.80 13.45
CA ILE A 197 3.91 -5.54 13.04
C ILE A 197 2.90 -4.41 13.20
N VAL A 198 1.65 -4.64 12.79
CA VAL A 198 0.56 -3.67 12.84
C VAL A 198 -0.53 -4.18 13.78
N GLU A 199 -1.06 -3.30 14.63
CA GLU A 199 -2.18 -3.61 15.52
C GLU A 199 -3.52 -3.45 14.81
N LYS A 200 -3.68 -2.34 14.10
CA LYS A 200 -4.93 -1.98 13.41
C LYS A 200 -4.64 -1.08 12.21
N ILE A 201 -5.43 -1.20 11.16
CA ILE A 201 -5.43 -0.26 10.04
C ILE A 201 -6.85 0.19 9.79
N THR A 202 -7.06 1.49 9.76
CA THR A 202 -8.38 2.08 9.57
C THR A 202 -8.38 3.11 8.47
N VAL A 203 -9.52 3.19 7.79
CA VAL A 203 -9.82 4.22 6.79
C VAL A 203 -11.06 4.96 7.26
N THR A 204 -10.94 6.27 7.38
CA THR A 204 -12.06 7.17 7.67
C THR A 204 -12.28 8.07 6.46
N GLN A 205 -13.53 8.20 6.07
CA GLN A 205 -13.96 9.03 4.94
C GLN A 205 -14.39 10.38 5.49
N LYS A 206 -13.92 11.47 4.87
CA LYS A 206 -14.32 12.84 5.23
C LYS A 206 -15.10 13.50 4.10
#